data_AF-F0G8Z7-F1
#
_entry.id   AF-F0G8Z7-F1
#
_cell.length_a   1.000
_cell.length_b   1.000
_cell.length_c   1.000
_cell.angle_alpha   90.00
_cell.angle_beta   90.00
_cell.angle_gamma   90.00
#
_symmetry.space_group_name_H-M   'P 1'
#
loop_
_entity.id
_entity.type
_entity.pdbx_description
1 polymer ?
#
loop_
_entity_poly.entity_id
_entity_poly.type
_entity_poly.pdbx_seq_one_letter_code
_entity_poly.pdbx_strand_id
1 'polypeptide(L)'
;PLVLTARGTSVRSVVDAALDAAGCAPDVACEPTYMMTAVAMVRGGLGVTILPATAREVRAEPELVAKPIDDDAFVRPIALVCKRGRTLPRVAQAFIESMLSQLRRT
;
A
#
# COMPACT_ATOMS: atom_id res chain seq x y z
N PRO A 1 -13.00 -3.99 14.69
CA PRO A 1 -11.97 -2.94 14.63
C PRO A 1 -10.90 -3.15 13.54
N LEU A 2 -10.69 -2.12 12.71
CA LEU A 2 -9.59 -1.99 11.76
C LEU A 2 -8.51 -1.04 12.30
N VAL A 3 -7.25 -1.41 12.05
CA VAL A 3 -6.08 -0.53 12.20
C VAL A 3 -5.72 -0.04 10.81
N LEU A 4 -6.17 1.16 10.46
CA LEU A 4 -5.97 1.74 9.13
C LEU A 4 -4.76 2.67 9.12
N THR A 5 -4.12 2.84 7.97
CA THR A 5 -3.10 3.90 7.86
C THR A 5 -3.75 5.28 8.04
N ALA A 6 -2.97 6.25 8.52
CA ALA A 6 -3.43 7.62 8.72
C ALA A 6 -4.07 8.19 7.45
N ARG A 7 -5.07 9.08 7.65
CA ARG A 7 -5.72 9.81 6.55
C ARG A 7 -4.68 10.60 5.74
N GLY A 8 -4.89 10.65 4.42
CA GLY A 8 -3.97 11.30 3.48
C GLY A 8 -2.82 10.43 3.00
N THR A 9 -2.62 9.23 3.55
CA THR A 9 -1.71 8.25 2.95
C THR A 9 -2.35 7.60 1.73
N SER A 10 -1.52 7.20 0.75
CA SER A 10 -2.03 6.58 -0.47
C SER A 10 -2.72 5.24 -0.23
N VAL A 11 -2.28 4.48 0.78
CA VAL A 11 -2.93 3.21 1.16
C VAL A 11 -4.32 3.49 1.70
N ARG A 12 -4.44 4.47 2.62
CA ARG A 12 -5.73 4.84 3.19
C ARG A 12 -6.73 5.29 2.14
N SER A 13 -6.32 6.09 1.15
CA SER A 13 -7.22 6.53 0.07
C SER A 13 -7.79 5.37 -0.75
N VAL A 14 -7.02 4.30 -0.99
CA VAL A 14 -7.50 3.10 -1.70
C VAL A 14 -8.50 2.33 -0.83
N VAL A 15 -8.15 2.12 0.44
CA VAL A 15 -9.03 1.39 1.38
C VAL A 15 -10.34 2.13 1.59
N ASP A 16 -10.31 3.45 1.81
CA ASP A 16 -11.52 4.26 1.98
C ASP A 16 -12.40 4.19 0.73
N ALA A 17 -11.83 4.37 -0.48
CA ALA A 17 -12.59 4.29 -1.73
C ALA A 17 -13.24 2.91 -1.93
N ALA A 18 -12.54 1.83 -1.60
CA ALA A 18 -13.06 0.48 -1.72
C ALA A 18 -14.19 0.20 -0.71
N LEU A 19 -14.04 0.64 0.55
CA LEU A 19 -15.06 0.48 1.58
C LEU A 19 -16.31 1.32 1.27
N ASP A 20 -16.13 2.56 0.82
CA ASP A 20 -17.21 3.44 0.41
C ASP A 20 -18.00 2.85 -0.77
N ALA A 21 -17.31 2.32 -1.78
CA ALA A 21 -17.93 1.65 -2.92
C ALA A 21 -18.73 0.40 -2.51
N ALA A 22 -18.28 -0.31 -1.47
CA ALA A 22 -18.97 -1.45 -0.89
C ALA A 22 -20.09 -1.08 0.10
N GLY A 23 -20.31 0.22 0.37
CA GLY A 23 -21.29 0.70 1.35
C GLY A 23 -20.95 0.29 2.80
N CYS A 24 -19.67 0.03 3.08
CA CYS A 24 -19.19 -0.46 4.36
C CYS A 24 -18.62 0.69 5.21
N ALA A 25 -19.21 0.93 6.38
CA ALA A 25 -18.66 1.86 7.36
C ALA A 25 -17.64 1.12 8.26
N PRO A 26 -16.34 1.46 8.21
CA PRO A 26 -15.34 0.77 9.03
C PRO A 26 -15.43 1.19 10.50
N ASP A 27 -15.41 0.21 11.40
CA ASP A 27 -15.08 0.40 12.81
C ASP A 27 -13.55 0.55 12.95
N VAL A 28 -13.06 1.77 13.15
CA VAL A 28 -11.61 2.08 13.18
C VAL A 28 -11.12 2.17 14.62
N ALA A 29 -10.16 1.33 14.99
CA ALA A 29 -9.53 1.34 16.31
C ALA A 29 -8.34 2.28 16.42
N CYS A 30 -7.54 2.40 15.36
CA CYS A 30 -6.37 3.29 15.33
C CYS A 30 -5.98 3.67 13.90
N GLU A 31 -5.28 4.80 13.76
CA GLU A 31 -4.88 5.40 12.48
C GLU A 31 -3.36 5.71 12.41
N PRO A 32 -2.44 4.73 12.57
CA PRO A 32 -1.01 4.98 12.52
C PRO A 32 -0.50 5.46 11.15
N THR A 33 0.51 6.32 11.15
CA THR A 33 1.14 6.82 9.91
C THR A 33 1.95 5.76 9.16
N TYR A 34 2.62 4.86 9.88
CA TYR A 34 3.55 3.88 9.30
C TYR A 34 2.98 2.46 9.33
N MET A 35 3.24 1.69 8.27
CA MET A 35 2.71 0.33 8.12
C MET A 35 3.25 -0.62 9.21
N MET A 36 4.54 -0.54 9.58
CA MET A 36 5.10 -1.38 10.65
C MET A 36 4.40 -1.14 11.99
N THR A 37 3.99 0.10 12.27
CA THR A 37 3.22 0.41 13.47
C THR A 37 1.84 -0.23 13.45
N ALA A 38 1.16 -0.21 12.30
CA ALA A 38 -0.12 -0.91 12.13
C ALA A 38 0.03 -2.43 12.36
N VAL A 39 1.08 -3.03 11.80
CA VAL A 39 1.40 -4.45 12.00
C VAL A 39 1.64 -4.76 13.48
N ALA A 40 2.44 -3.96 14.18
CA ALA A 40 2.71 -4.14 15.61
C ALA A 40 1.44 -4.02 16.47
N MET A 41 0.53 -3.09 16.13
CA MET A 41 -0.76 -2.94 16.79
C MET A 41 -1.67 -4.15 16.57
N VAL A 42 -1.72 -4.69 15.35
CA VAL A 42 -2.46 -5.94 15.05
C VAL A 42 -1.90 -7.10 15.84
N ARG A 43 -0.57 -7.22 15.91
CA ARG A 43 0.10 -8.24 16.72
C ARG A 43 -0.19 -8.10 18.22
N GLY A 44 -0.40 -6.87 18.69
CA GLY A 44 -0.86 -6.56 20.04
C GLY A 44 -2.36 -6.78 20.27
N GLY A 45 -3.11 -7.26 19.27
CA GLY A 45 -4.53 -7.62 19.39
C GLY A 45 -5.52 -6.48 19.12
N LEU A 46 -5.10 -5.35 18.55
CA LEU A 46 -6.00 -4.19 18.32
C LEU A 46 -7.01 -4.40 17.19
N GLY A 47 -6.83 -5.41 16.33
CA GLY A 47 -7.74 -5.70 15.22
C GLY A 47 -7.02 -6.22 13.99
N VAL A 48 -7.50 -5.83 12.81
CA VAL A 48 -6.95 -6.23 11.51
C VAL A 48 -6.49 -4.99 10.73
N THR A 49 -5.43 -5.09 9.95
CA THR A 49 -4.96 -4.01 9.07
C THR A 49 -5.05 -4.42 7.61
N ILE A 50 -5.16 -3.43 6.72
CA ILE A 50 -5.13 -3.62 5.26
C ILE A 50 -3.89 -2.89 4.73
N LEU A 51 -2.99 -3.64 4.09
CA LEU A 51 -1.72 -3.15 3.59
C LEU A 51 -1.51 -3.63 2.14
N PRO A 52 -0.70 -2.91 1.34
CA PRO A 52 -0.31 -3.39 0.01
C PRO A 52 0.41 -4.74 0.09
N ALA A 53 0.25 -5.58 -0.94
CA ALA A 53 0.96 -6.86 -1.02
C ALA A 53 2.51 -6.72 -0.99
N THR A 54 3.03 -5.54 -1.32
CA THR A 54 4.45 -5.20 -1.26
C THR A 54 4.95 -4.85 0.15
N ALA A 55 4.06 -4.70 1.14
CA ALA A 55 4.42 -4.42 2.52
C ALA A 55 5.26 -5.57 3.09
N ARG A 56 6.55 -5.32 3.27
CA ARG A 56 7.50 -6.32 3.81
C ARG A 56 7.36 -6.46 5.32
N GLU A 57 6.75 -5.47 5.98
CA GLU A 57 6.51 -5.40 7.41
C GLU A 57 5.75 -6.62 7.94
N VAL A 58 4.82 -7.16 7.15
CA VAL A 58 4.09 -8.39 7.47
C VAL A 58 5.05 -9.58 7.65
N ARG A 59 6.14 -9.65 6.85
CA ARG A 59 7.12 -10.73 6.95
C ARG A 59 7.98 -10.65 8.20
N ALA A 60 8.01 -9.50 8.87
CA ALA A 60 8.70 -9.33 10.14
C ALA A 60 7.94 -9.97 11.32
N GLU A 61 6.67 -10.33 11.12
CA GLU A 61 5.79 -10.86 12.17
C GLU A 61 5.21 -12.22 11.77
N PRO A 62 5.94 -13.33 12.02
CA PRO A 62 5.55 -14.66 11.56
C PRO A 62 4.28 -15.21 12.23
N GLU A 63 3.87 -14.64 13.37
CA GLU A 63 2.63 -15.00 14.06
C GLU A 63 1.38 -14.41 13.40
N LEU A 64 1.55 -13.46 12.47
CA LEU A 64 0.43 -12.86 11.75
C LEU A 64 0.17 -13.60 10.44
N VAL A 65 -1.11 -13.78 10.14
CA VAL A 65 -1.58 -14.35 8.88
C VAL A 65 -1.99 -13.22 7.95
N ALA A 66 -1.37 -13.16 6.78
CA ALA A 66 -1.82 -12.30 5.69
C ALA A 66 -2.73 -13.07 4.74
N LYS A 67 -3.84 -12.44 4.35
CA LYS A 67 -4.76 -12.94 3.33
C LYS A 67 -4.82 -11.94 2.17
N PRO A 68 -4.71 -12.39 0.92
CA PRO A 68 -4.91 -11.52 -0.23
C PRO A 68 -6.36 -11.02 -0.28
N ILE A 69 -6.53 -9.79 -0.73
CA ILE A 69 -7.84 -9.24 -1.10
C ILE A 69 -7.89 -9.24 -2.63
N ASP A 70 -8.72 -10.11 -3.19
CA ASP A 70 -8.88 -10.31 -4.62
C ASP A 70 -10.08 -9.50 -5.12
N ASP A 71 -9.91 -8.17 -5.16
CA ASP A 71 -10.93 -7.22 -5.59
C ASP A 71 -10.25 -6.04 -6.30
N ASP A 72 -10.75 -5.71 -7.49
CA ASP A 72 -10.22 -4.65 -8.36
C ASP A 72 -10.23 -3.27 -7.67
N ALA A 73 -11.11 -3.05 -6.69
CA ALA A 73 -11.15 -1.83 -5.89
C ALA A 73 -9.85 -1.59 -5.09
N PHE A 74 -9.07 -2.64 -4.83
CA PHE A 74 -7.79 -2.56 -4.12
C PHE A 74 -6.57 -2.49 -5.06
N VAL A 75 -6.78 -2.37 -6.37
CA VAL A 75 -5.70 -2.22 -7.35
C VAL A 75 -5.31 -0.75 -7.47
N ARG A 76 -4.02 -0.46 -7.22
CA ARG A 76 -3.45 0.89 -7.40
C ARG A 76 -2.29 0.86 -8.40
N PRO A 77 -2.33 1.65 -9.49
CA PRO A 77 -1.22 1.76 -10.41
C PRO A 77 -0.04 2.53 -9.78
N ILE A 78 1.18 2.10 -10.11
CA ILE A 78 2.41 2.85 -9.84
C ILE A 78 2.80 3.57 -11.13
N ALA A 79 3.12 4.87 -11.03
CA ALA A 79 3.43 5.71 -12.18
C ALA A 79 4.81 6.36 -12.06
N LEU A 80 5.47 6.52 -13.21
CA LEU A 80 6.65 7.37 -13.36
C LEU A 80 6.20 8.78 -13.79
N VAL A 81 6.66 9.80 -13.06
CA VAL A 81 6.30 11.20 -13.34
C VAL A 81 7.53 11.99 -13.79
N CYS A 82 7.46 12.61 -14.96
CA CYS A 82 8.52 13.42 -15.54
C CYS A 82 8.02 14.85 -15.80
N LYS A 83 8.87 15.86 -15.60
CA LYS A 83 8.51 17.26 -15.86
C LYS A 83 8.28 17.48 -17.36
N ARG A 84 7.09 17.96 -17.72
CA ARG A 84 6.74 18.31 -19.11
C ARG A 84 7.73 19.34 -19.67
N GLY A 85 8.16 19.14 -20.92
CA GLY A 85 9.06 20.07 -21.63
C GLY A 85 10.51 20.04 -21.17
N ARG A 86 10.90 19.10 -20.30
CA ARG A 86 12.29 18.91 -19.88
C ARG A 86 12.87 17.67 -20.53
N THR A 87 14.02 17.80 -21.19
CA THR A 87 14.80 16.65 -21.67
C THR A 87 15.24 15.83 -20.47
N LEU A 88 14.94 14.53 -20.49
CA LEU A 88 15.34 13.61 -19.45
C LEU A 88 16.85 13.33 -19.56
N PRO A 89 17.65 13.46 -18.49
CA PRO A 89 19.07 13.14 -18.54
C PRO A 89 19.31 11.67 -18.93
N ARG A 90 20.41 11.38 -19.62
CA ARG A 90 20.75 10.01 -20.05
C ARG A 90 20.76 8.99 -18.90
N VAL A 91 21.28 9.39 -17.73
CA VAL A 91 21.28 8.52 -16.54
C VAL A 91 19.86 8.17 -16.06
N ALA A 92 18.92 9.12 -16.16
CA ALA A 92 17.54 8.89 -15.77
C ALA A 92 16.80 8.02 -16.81
N GLN A 93 17.10 8.17 -18.10
CA GLN A 93 16.61 7.27 -19.15
C GLN A 93 17.09 5.83 -18.90
N ALA A 94 18.40 5.65 -18.70
CA ALA A 94 18.98 4.33 -18.41
C ALA A 94 18.41 3.70 -17.13
N PHE A 95 18.17 4.52 -16.08
CA PHE A 95 17.50 4.05 -14.87
C PHE A 95 16.08 3.56 -15.14
N ILE A 96 15.27 4.34 -15.88
CA ILE A 96 13.90 3.94 -16.23
C ILE A 96 13.88 2.65 -17.04
N GLU A 97 14.75 2.52 -18.05
CA GLU A 97 14.86 1.31 -18.86
C GLU A 97 15.23 0.09 -18.00
N SER A 98 16.23 0.24 -17.13
CA SER A 98 16.64 -0.82 -16.20
C SER A 98 15.49 -1.19 -15.25
N MET A 99 14.83 -0.21 -14.63
CA MET A 99 13.73 -0.45 -13.70
C MET A 99 12.55 -1.16 -14.38
N LEU A 100 12.15 -0.72 -15.57
CA LEU A 100 11.08 -1.37 -16.35
C LEU A 100 11.45 -2.80 -16.75
N SER A 101 12.73 -3.07 -17.05
CA SER A 101 13.19 -4.43 -17.35
C SER A 101 13.07 -5.37 -16.15
N GLN A 102 13.29 -4.88 -14.93
CA GLN A 102 13.17 -5.66 -13.70
C GLN A 102 11.71 -5.91 -13.34
N LEU A 103 10.84 -4.91 -13.49
CA LEU A 103 9.41 -5.03 -13.18
C LEU A 103 8.67 -6.03 -14.08
N ARG A 104 9.15 -6.28 -15.30
CA ARG A 104 8.58 -7.29 -16.22
C ARG A 104 8.97 -8.74 -15.87
N ARG A 105 9.91 -8.94 -14.93
CA ARG A 105 10.41 -10.28 -14.54
C ARG A 105 9.74 -10.83 -13.29
N THR A 106 9.11 -9.96 -12.50
CA THR A 106 8.24 -10.29 -11.37
C THR A 106 6.81 -10.48 -11.84
#